data_AF-A0A7Y2D069-F1
#
_entry.id   AF-A0A7Y2D069-F1
#
_cell.length_a   1.000
_cell.length_b   1.000
_cell.length_c   1.000
_cell.angle_alpha   90.00
_cell.angle_beta   90.00
_cell.angle_gamma   90.00
#
_symmetry.space_group_name_H-M   'P 1'
#
loop_
_entity.id
_entity.type
_entity.pdbx_description
1 polymer ?
#
loop_
_entity_poly.entity_id
_entity_poly.type
_entity_poly.pdbx_seq_one_letter_code
_entity_poly.pdbx_strand_id
1 'polypeptide(L)'
;MKKSLSLVLVALLFVVLGCSLDRFTGSDDSGSSDTTSSDTKDDSKSDDKSDDSKSSGSGDLSMANYEKIKSGMSHKEVSDILGSDGSETRSSTSGNTEYKSYKWEGDNYVRIYVNFKDDKMTSKSQTGLKSSSSSGGGADISKAKYDKIETGMSIDEVEKIIGSKGEETSSSSVGSSSYKSFRWKGEKFSFISVRFKDDKVSSKSQYGLK
;
A
#
# COMPACT_ATOMS: atom_id res chain seq x y z
N MET A 1 -14.72 -11.75 -41.97
CA MET A 1 -14.49 -10.51 -42.75
C MET A 1 -13.55 -9.59 -41.94
N LYS A 2 -12.91 -8.58 -42.55
CA LYS A 2 -11.95 -7.67 -41.87
C LYS A 2 -12.58 -6.29 -41.60
N LYS A 3 -11.91 -5.49 -40.75
CA LYS A 3 -12.18 -4.09 -40.30
C LYS A 3 -12.79 -4.01 -38.88
N SER A 4 -12.33 -3.15 -37.98
CA SER A 4 -11.10 -2.32 -37.99
C SER A 4 -10.74 -1.83 -36.59
N LEU A 5 -9.46 -1.55 -36.35
CA LEU A 5 -8.99 -0.80 -35.18
C LEU A 5 -9.67 0.57 -35.10
N SER A 6 -9.86 1.08 -33.87
CA SER A 6 -9.96 2.52 -33.61
C SER A 6 -8.90 2.88 -32.56
N LEU A 7 -7.97 3.77 -32.93
CA LEU A 7 -6.83 4.19 -32.12
C LEU A 7 -7.08 5.65 -31.68
N VAL A 8 -7.44 5.86 -30.41
CA VAL A 8 -7.61 7.21 -29.86
C VAL A 8 -6.34 7.60 -29.11
N LEU A 9 -5.55 8.45 -29.76
CA LEU A 9 -4.32 9.02 -29.22
C LEU A 9 -4.66 10.25 -28.35
N VAL A 10 -4.60 10.11 -27.03
CA VAL A 10 -4.73 11.25 -26.10
C VAL A 10 -3.34 11.81 -25.80
N ALA A 11 -3.12 13.09 -26.10
CA ALA A 11 -1.80 13.71 -26.06
C ALA A 11 -1.33 14.08 -24.65
N LEU A 12 -0.03 13.94 -24.41
CA LEU A 12 0.66 14.51 -23.25
C LEU A 12 0.80 16.03 -23.43
N LEU A 13 0.26 16.81 -22.50
CA LEU A 13 0.57 18.23 -22.34
C LEU A 13 1.48 18.42 -21.13
N PHE A 14 2.78 18.59 -21.40
CA PHE A 14 3.72 19.11 -20.41
C PHE A 14 3.52 20.62 -20.29
N VAL A 15 3.13 21.09 -19.10
CA VAL A 15 3.23 22.51 -18.72
C VAL A 15 4.35 22.64 -17.71
N VAL A 16 5.51 23.12 -18.17
CA VAL A 16 6.67 23.41 -17.31
C VAL A 16 6.72 24.92 -17.08
N LEU A 17 6.13 25.34 -15.97
CA LEU A 17 6.26 26.67 -15.38
C LEU A 17 6.43 26.44 -13.86
N GLY A 18 7.38 27.06 -13.17
CA GLY A 18 8.39 28.03 -13.60
C GLY A 18 8.81 28.83 -12.37
N CYS A 19 10.07 28.73 -11.96
CA CYS A 19 10.50 29.36 -10.72
C CYS A 19 10.67 30.88 -10.90
N SER A 20 9.80 31.66 -10.27
CA SER A 20 10.07 33.06 -9.94
C SER A 20 9.97 33.26 -8.43
N LEU A 21 11.13 33.48 -7.80
CA LEU A 21 11.16 34.27 -6.58
C LEU A 21 10.82 35.71 -6.98
N ASP A 22 9.92 36.36 -6.27
CA ASP A 22 10.10 37.78 -5.97
C ASP A 22 9.47 38.12 -4.62
N ARG A 23 10.16 38.99 -3.87
CA ARG A 23 9.65 39.62 -2.67
C ARG A 23 9.42 41.08 -2.99
N PHE A 24 8.21 41.59 -2.74
CA PHE A 24 7.99 43.03 -2.64
C PHE A 24 7.26 43.39 -1.35
N THR A 25 7.50 44.61 -0.88
CA THR A 25 7.23 45.05 0.51
C THR A 25 6.57 46.42 0.54
N GLY A 26 5.65 46.63 1.48
CA GLY A 26 4.91 47.88 1.71
C GLY A 26 3.45 47.78 1.21
N SER A 27 2.41 48.30 1.88
CA SER A 27 2.23 49.55 2.66
C SER A 27 2.07 50.82 1.81
N ASP A 28 1.03 51.66 1.97
CA ASP A 28 -0.28 51.59 2.68
C ASP A 28 -1.33 52.29 1.75
N ASP A 29 -2.58 52.71 2.05
CA ASP A 29 -3.43 52.88 3.26
C ASP A 29 -4.95 52.98 2.83
N SER A 30 -5.87 53.04 3.82
CA SER A 30 -7.19 53.70 3.78
C SER A 30 -8.39 53.06 3.03
N GLY A 31 -9.48 52.78 3.78
CA GLY A 31 -10.77 52.36 3.24
C GLY A 31 -11.79 51.86 4.30
N SER A 32 -12.33 52.75 5.13
CA SER A 32 -13.42 52.47 6.11
C SER A 32 -14.76 52.11 5.38
N SER A 33 -15.77 51.46 5.96
CA SER A 33 -16.13 51.34 7.38
C SER A 33 -17.00 50.13 7.77
N ASP A 34 -17.08 49.91 9.09
CA ASP A 34 -18.10 49.20 9.90
C ASP A 34 -18.42 47.70 9.63
N THR A 35 -18.23 46.75 10.57
CA THR A 35 -18.56 46.66 12.02
C THR A 35 -19.94 46.03 12.28
N THR A 36 -19.93 44.76 12.71
CA THR A 36 -20.85 44.21 13.74
C THR A 36 -20.22 42.94 14.29
N SER A 37 -19.99 42.91 15.61
CA SER A 37 -19.46 41.74 16.34
C SER A 37 -20.57 40.99 17.08
N SER A 38 -20.38 39.70 17.29
CA SER A 38 -20.90 39.01 18.46
C SER A 38 -19.94 37.92 18.91
N ASP A 39 -19.10 38.22 19.89
CA ASP A 39 -18.32 37.22 20.61
C ASP A 39 -19.23 36.28 21.40
N THR A 40 -18.90 34.99 21.42
CA THR A 40 -19.13 34.17 22.61
C THR A 40 -17.89 33.29 22.85
N LYS A 41 -17.11 33.63 23.89
CA LYS A 41 -16.21 32.68 24.54
C LYS A 41 -17.00 31.96 25.63
N ASP A 42 -16.73 30.67 25.80
CA ASP A 42 -16.76 30.06 27.13
C ASP A 42 -15.69 28.95 27.20
N ASP A 43 -15.14 28.73 28.39
CA ASP A 43 -13.95 27.92 28.65
C ASP A 43 -14.29 26.69 29.51
N SER A 44 -14.19 25.49 28.94
CA SER A 44 -13.92 24.25 29.69
C SER A 44 -13.33 23.19 28.75
N LYS A 45 -12.02 22.90 28.82
CA LYS A 45 -11.22 22.31 29.90
C LYS A 45 -11.34 20.78 29.97
N SER A 46 -10.27 20.15 29.47
CA SER A 46 -9.79 18.79 29.74
C SER A 46 -10.84 17.69 29.95
N ASP A 47 -10.93 16.82 28.95
CA ASP A 47 -10.71 15.40 29.23
C ASP A 47 -9.59 14.93 28.27
N ASP A 48 -8.35 15.25 28.63
CA ASP A 48 -7.15 14.80 27.92
C ASP A 48 -6.95 13.31 28.19
N LYS A 49 -7.79 12.51 27.56
CA LYS A 49 -7.51 11.09 27.35
C LYS A 49 -6.41 10.99 26.32
N SER A 50 -5.19 11.12 26.81
CA SER A 50 -4.10 10.26 26.39
C SER A 50 -4.60 8.82 26.46
N ASP A 51 -5.21 8.36 25.35
CA ASP A 51 -5.56 6.96 25.18
C ASP A 51 -4.22 6.22 25.18
N ASP A 52 -3.97 5.54 26.30
CA ASP A 52 -2.67 4.99 26.64
C ASP A 52 -2.24 4.11 25.48
N SER A 53 -1.17 4.52 24.77
CA SER A 53 -0.64 3.82 23.61
C SER A 53 0.14 2.59 24.08
N LYS A 54 -0.63 1.74 24.77
CA LYS A 54 -0.35 0.36 25.10
C LYS A 54 0.12 -0.27 23.80
N SER A 55 1.42 -0.50 23.74
CA SER A 55 2.06 -1.25 22.68
C SER A 55 1.34 -2.59 22.57
N SER A 56 0.36 -2.65 21.66
CA SER A 56 -0.51 -3.80 21.48
C SER A 56 0.40 -4.91 21.02
N GLY A 57 0.53 -5.93 21.87
CA GLY A 57 1.77 -6.69 21.97
C GLY A 57 2.29 -7.14 20.61
N SER A 58 3.61 -7.04 20.40
CA SER A 58 4.27 -7.53 19.20
C SER A 58 4.20 -9.05 19.14
N GLY A 59 3.02 -9.57 18.79
CA GLY A 59 2.83 -10.92 18.29
C GLY A 59 3.65 -11.13 17.01
N ASP A 60 3.73 -12.37 16.55
CA ASP A 60 4.66 -12.77 15.49
C ASP A 60 4.26 -12.22 14.11
N LEU A 61 4.48 -10.91 13.89
CA LEU A 61 4.37 -10.23 12.60
C LEU A 61 5.45 -10.75 11.65
N SER A 62 5.13 -11.88 11.05
CA SER A 62 5.99 -12.72 10.25
C SER A 62 5.38 -12.92 8.86
N MET A 63 6.21 -13.19 7.85
CA MET A 63 5.70 -13.52 6.52
C MET A 63 4.77 -14.74 6.57
N ALA A 64 5.08 -15.73 7.41
CA ALA A 64 4.28 -16.94 7.58
C ALA A 64 2.88 -16.69 8.17
N ASN A 65 2.70 -15.67 9.03
CA ASN A 65 1.37 -15.26 9.49
C ASN A 65 0.66 -14.40 8.45
N TYR A 66 1.37 -13.46 7.82
CA TYR A 66 0.83 -12.66 6.71
C TYR A 66 0.33 -13.51 5.53
N GLU A 67 1.03 -14.60 5.17
CA GLU A 67 0.64 -15.53 4.10
C GLU A 67 -0.64 -16.33 4.41
N LYS A 68 -0.96 -16.59 5.69
CA LYS A 68 -2.21 -17.27 6.08
C LYS A 68 -3.45 -16.43 5.77
N ILE A 69 -3.32 -15.10 5.83
CA ILE A 69 -4.41 -14.13 5.65
C ILE A 69 -4.92 -14.13 4.20
N LYS A 70 -6.24 -14.25 4.02
CA LYS A 70 -6.91 -14.37 2.73
C LYS A 70 -8.12 -13.43 2.63
N SER A 71 -8.48 -13.04 1.40
CA SER A 71 -9.70 -12.28 1.12
C SER A 71 -10.93 -13.01 1.67
N GLY A 72 -11.88 -12.25 2.22
CA GLY A 72 -13.10 -12.79 2.84
C GLY A 72 -12.97 -13.18 4.32
N MET A 73 -11.78 -13.18 4.93
CA MET A 73 -11.64 -13.28 6.38
C MET A 73 -12.24 -12.06 7.09
N SER A 74 -12.82 -12.28 8.27
CA SER A 74 -13.22 -11.23 9.22
C SER A 74 -12.02 -10.52 9.84
N HIS A 75 -12.26 -9.34 10.44
CA HIS A 75 -11.24 -8.66 11.25
C HIS A 75 -10.79 -9.55 12.42
N LYS A 76 -11.70 -10.31 13.04
CA LYS A 76 -11.35 -11.25 14.11
C LYS A 76 -10.41 -12.37 13.63
N GLU A 77 -10.70 -13.02 12.50
CA GLU A 77 -9.82 -14.06 11.94
C GLU A 77 -8.42 -13.53 11.60
N VAL A 78 -8.33 -12.28 11.10
CA VAL A 78 -7.05 -11.62 10.84
C VAL A 78 -6.30 -11.34 12.15
N SER A 79 -7.02 -10.89 13.19
CA SER A 79 -6.45 -10.57 14.50
C SER A 79 -5.96 -11.83 15.23
N ASP A 80 -6.71 -12.93 15.15
CA ASP A 80 -6.30 -14.25 15.64
C ASP A 80 -5.02 -14.77 14.94
N ILE A 81 -4.81 -14.42 13.66
CA ILE A 81 -3.61 -14.80 12.90
C ILE A 81 -2.40 -13.90 13.21
N LEU A 82 -2.62 -12.61 13.53
CA LEU A 82 -1.56 -11.62 13.79
C LEU A 82 -1.23 -11.44 15.28
N GLY A 83 -2.04 -12.00 16.18
CA GLY A 83 -1.82 -11.99 17.63
C GLY A 83 -2.31 -10.73 18.36
N SER A 84 -2.99 -9.82 17.67
CA SER A 84 -3.61 -8.61 18.23
C SER A 84 -4.63 -8.01 17.25
N ASP A 85 -5.51 -7.13 17.73
CA ASP A 85 -6.55 -6.47 16.91
C ASP A 85 -5.99 -5.42 15.91
N GLY A 86 -4.73 -5.04 16.06
CA GLY A 86 -4.12 -3.91 15.36
C GLY A 86 -4.68 -2.56 15.83
N SER A 87 -4.27 -1.49 15.16
CA SER A 87 -4.85 -0.15 15.32
C SER A 87 -5.78 0.15 14.15
N GLU A 88 -7.00 0.63 14.40
CA GLU A 88 -7.79 1.24 13.32
C GLU A 88 -7.09 2.50 12.80
N THR A 89 -7.09 2.70 11.48
CA THR A 89 -6.49 3.87 10.82
C THR A 89 -7.50 4.65 9.99
N ARG A 90 -8.67 4.05 9.72
CA ARG A 90 -9.80 4.67 9.03
C ARG A 90 -11.05 3.81 9.22
N SER A 91 -12.17 4.45 9.48
CA SER A 91 -13.52 3.91 9.30
C SER A 91 -14.34 4.87 8.46
N SER A 92 -15.29 4.36 7.67
CA SER A 92 -16.25 5.15 6.90
C SER A 92 -17.39 4.28 6.37
N THR A 93 -18.59 4.86 6.23
CA THR A 93 -19.77 4.19 5.69
C THR A 93 -20.16 4.82 4.35
N SER A 94 -20.62 4.02 3.39
CA SER A 94 -21.22 4.51 2.14
C SER A 94 -22.46 3.70 1.79
N GLY A 95 -23.62 4.36 1.80
CA GLY A 95 -24.92 3.67 1.80
C GLY A 95 -25.02 2.72 2.99
N ASN A 96 -25.32 1.45 2.71
CA ASN A 96 -25.41 0.40 3.73
C ASN A 96 -24.11 -0.40 3.92
N THR A 97 -23.00 -0.01 3.29
CA THR A 97 -21.71 -0.70 3.40
C THR A 97 -20.76 0.03 4.35
N GLU A 98 -20.12 -0.71 5.26
CA GLU A 98 -19.03 -0.25 6.11
C GLU A 98 -17.67 -0.56 5.49
N TYR A 99 -16.72 0.38 5.61
CA TYR A 99 -15.32 0.22 5.23
C TYR A 99 -14.41 0.55 6.42
N LYS A 100 -13.48 -0.37 6.75
CA LYS A 100 -12.47 -0.16 7.79
C LYS A 100 -11.07 -0.52 7.31
N SER A 101 -10.06 0.18 7.84
CA SER A 101 -8.63 -0.06 7.56
C SER A 101 -7.87 -0.20 8.86
N TYR A 102 -7.21 -1.35 9.06
CA TYR A 102 -6.41 -1.64 10.25
C TYR A 102 -4.92 -1.73 9.90
N LYS A 103 -4.08 -1.41 10.87
CA LYS A 103 -2.62 -1.42 10.79
C LYS A 103 -2.03 -2.17 11.98
N TRP A 104 -1.16 -3.13 11.69
CA TRP A 104 -0.27 -3.75 12.68
C TRP A 104 1.13 -3.20 12.44
N GLU A 105 1.83 -2.81 13.51
CA GLU A 105 3.22 -2.36 13.46
C GLU A 105 4.08 -3.22 14.37
N GLY A 106 5.34 -3.40 13.99
CA GLY A 106 6.36 -4.06 14.80
C GLY A 106 7.74 -3.44 14.56
N ASP A 107 8.75 -4.01 15.19
CA ASP A 107 10.12 -3.49 15.14
C ASP A 107 10.68 -3.38 13.71
N ASN A 108 11.74 -2.58 13.55
CA ASN A 108 12.49 -2.46 12.29
C ASN A 108 11.62 -2.02 11.08
N TYR A 109 10.62 -1.16 11.31
CA TYR A 109 9.66 -0.67 10.32
C TYR A 109 8.74 -1.76 9.72
N VAL A 110 8.54 -2.88 10.43
CA VAL A 110 7.52 -3.88 10.07
C VAL A 110 6.13 -3.24 10.16
N ARG A 111 5.36 -3.36 9.08
CA ARG A 111 3.96 -2.92 8.99
C ARG A 111 3.13 -3.90 8.18
N ILE A 112 1.90 -4.15 8.62
CA ILE A 112 0.85 -4.80 7.83
C ILE A 112 -0.37 -3.89 7.82
N TYR A 113 -0.94 -3.64 6.64
CA TYR A 113 -2.22 -2.94 6.48
C TYR A 113 -3.26 -3.90 5.91
N VAL A 114 -4.48 -3.87 6.44
CA VAL A 114 -5.59 -4.71 5.97
C VAL A 114 -6.87 -3.87 5.88
N ASN A 115 -7.56 -3.95 4.74
CA ASN A 115 -8.81 -3.22 4.48
C ASN A 115 -9.99 -4.18 4.40
N PHE A 116 -11.06 -3.84 5.09
CA PHE A 116 -12.30 -4.61 5.20
C PHE A 116 -13.46 -3.83 4.57
N LYS A 117 -14.38 -4.58 3.99
CA LYS A 117 -15.72 -4.12 3.59
C LYS A 117 -16.72 -5.06 4.24
N ASP A 118 -17.68 -4.54 5.01
CA ASP A 118 -18.74 -5.35 5.66
C ASP A 118 -18.19 -6.55 6.46
N ASP A 119 -17.16 -6.31 7.28
CA ASP A 119 -16.33 -7.33 7.97
C ASP A 119 -15.76 -8.44 7.05
N LYS A 120 -15.43 -8.12 5.80
CA LYS A 120 -14.72 -9.04 4.90
C LYS A 120 -13.48 -8.38 4.32
N MET A 121 -12.32 -9.01 4.51
CA MET A 121 -11.06 -8.51 3.96
C MET A 121 -11.15 -8.41 2.44
N THR A 122 -10.88 -7.22 1.92
CA THR A 122 -10.80 -6.91 0.48
C THR A 122 -9.37 -6.81 -0.02
N SER A 123 -8.43 -6.41 0.85
CA SER A 123 -7.02 -6.26 0.52
C SER A 123 -6.11 -6.26 1.74
N LYS A 124 -4.87 -6.70 1.55
CA LYS A 124 -3.77 -6.61 2.51
C LYS A 124 -2.50 -6.11 1.83
N SER A 125 -1.60 -5.49 2.58
CA SER A 125 -0.23 -5.18 2.16
C SER A 125 0.73 -5.23 3.35
N GLN A 126 2.01 -5.40 3.07
CA GLN A 126 3.07 -5.42 4.09
C GLN A 126 4.28 -4.59 3.69
N THR A 127 5.06 -4.20 4.70
CA THR A 127 6.41 -3.64 4.56
C THR A 127 7.27 -4.16 5.70
N GLY A 128 8.56 -4.37 5.45
CA GLY A 128 9.54 -4.76 6.47
C GLY A 128 9.51 -6.24 6.89
N LEU A 129 8.45 -7.01 6.58
CA LEU A 129 8.41 -8.44 6.90
C LEU A 129 9.58 -9.17 6.23
N LYS A 130 10.35 -9.90 7.03
CA LYS A 130 11.40 -10.80 6.56
C LYS A 130 10.76 -12.16 6.26
N SER A 131 11.00 -12.69 5.06
CA SER A 131 10.78 -14.12 4.81
C SER A 131 11.78 -14.94 5.64
N SER A 132 11.38 -16.12 6.10
CA SER A 132 12.30 -17.07 6.75
C SER A 132 13.44 -17.54 5.83
N SER A 133 13.27 -17.42 4.51
CA SER A 133 14.34 -17.66 3.53
C SER A 133 15.26 -16.45 3.30
N SER A 134 15.04 -15.31 3.96
CA SER A 134 15.78 -14.05 3.74
C SER A 134 17.05 -13.99 4.61
N SER A 135 17.90 -15.01 4.52
CA SER A 135 19.13 -15.17 5.32
C SER A 135 20.30 -14.31 4.82
N GLY A 136 20.10 -13.00 4.79
CA GLY A 136 21.13 -11.98 4.54
C GLY A 136 21.58 -11.83 3.08
N GLY A 137 21.57 -12.90 2.29
CA GLY A 137 21.76 -12.84 0.84
C GLY A 137 20.51 -12.29 0.13
N GLY A 138 20.70 -11.30 -0.73
CA GLY A 138 19.68 -10.94 -1.72
C GLY A 138 19.52 -12.07 -2.74
N ALA A 139 18.34 -12.16 -3.37
CA ALA A 139 18.14 -13.08 -4.48
C ALA A 139 19.06 -12.71 -5.65
N ASP A 140 19.63 -13.71 -6.32
CA ASP A 140 20.38 -13.56 -7.57
C ASP A 140 19.41 -13.09 -8.68
N ILE A 141 19.21 -11.78 -8.78
CA ILE A 141 18.38 -11.14 -9.80
C ILE A 141 19.29 -10.42 -10.81
N SER A 142 19.02 -10.65 -12.09
CA SER A 142 19.72 -10.04 -13.21
C SER A 142 18.71 -9.64 -14.28
N LYS A 143 19.09 -8.73 -15.17
CA LYS A 143 18.24 -8.33 -16.29
C LYS A 143 17.92 -9.53 -17.18
N ALA A 144 18.86 -10.46 -17.36
CA ALA A 144 18.65 -11.71 -18.09
C ALA A 144 17.61 -12.66 -17.45
N LYS A 145 17.42 -12.63 -16.13
CA LYS A 145 16.32 -13.33 -15.44
C LYS A 145 15.01 -12.54 -15.55
N TYR A 146 15.06 -11.21 -15.35
CA TYR A 146 13.91 -10.34 -15.49
C TYR A 146 13.29 -10.40 -16.90
N ASP A 147 14.10 -10.32 -17.95
CA ASP A 147 13.64 -10.27 -19.34
C ASP A 147 12.80 -11.51 -19.70
N LYS A 148 13.17 -12.70 -19.20
CA LYS A 148 12.46 -13.97 -19.38
C LYS A 148 11.06 -14.06 -18.75
N ILE A 149 10.69 -13.14 -17.85
CA ILE A 149 9.36 -13.15 -17.21
C ILE A 149 8.33 -12.58 -18.19
N GLU A 150 7.35 -13.37 -18.61
CA GLU A 150 6.32 -12.95 -19.58
C GLU A 150 4.94 -12.81 -18.94
N THR A 151 4.07 -12.02 -19.56
CA THR A 151 2.66 -11.92 -19.17
C THR A 151 1.95 -13.25 -19.40
N GLY A 152 1.17 -13.72 -18.43
CA GLY A 152 0.52 -15.04 -18.48
C GLY A 152 1.31 -16.19 -17.84
N MET A 153 2.49 -15.94 -17.28
CA MET A 153 3.15 -16.91 -16.38
C MET A 153 2.45 -17.01 -15.01
N SER A 154 2.55 -18.14 -14.32
CA SER A 154 2.20 -18.30 -12.90
C SER A 154 3.31 -17.78 -11.98
N ILE A 155 3.05 -17.72 -10.67
CA ILE A 155 4.09 -17.42 -9.68
C ILE A 155 5.21 -18.48 -9.69
N ASP A 156 4.87 -19.77 -9.80
CA ASP A 156 5.85 -20.87 -9.81
C ASP A 156 6.80 -20.78 -11.02
N GLU A 157 6.27 -20.38 -12.19
CA GLU A 157 7.08 -20.14 -13.40
C GLU A 157 8.06 -18.98 -13.19
N VAL A 158 7.64 -17.90 -12.51
CA VAL A 158 8.50 -16.76 -12.16
C VAL A 158 9.55 -17.13 -11.10
N GLU A 159 9.16 -17.84 -10.04
CA GLU A 159 10.09 -18.32 -9.00
C GLU A 159 11.14 -19.26 -9.58
N LYS A 160 10.76 -20.11 -10.56
CA LYS A 160 11.68 -20.99 -11.30
C LYS A 160 12.63 -20.24 -12.23
N ILE A 161 12.20 -19.12 -12.84
CA ILE A 161 13.05 -18.26 -13.67
C ILE A 161 14.07 -17.50 -12.81
N ILE A 162 13.66 -17.04 -11.63
CA ILE A 162 14.53 -16.28 -10.72
C ILE A 162 15.45 -17.22 -9.91
N GLY A 163 14.97 -18.41 -9.53
CA GLY A 163 15.68 -19.38 -8.71
C GLY A 163 15.44 -19.22 -7.20
N SER A 164 14.42 -18.47 -6.78
CA SER A 164 14.11 -18.18 -5.38
C SER A 164 12.65 -17.76 -5.19
N LYS A 165 12.08 -18.02 -4.02
CA LYS A 165 10.73 -17.57 -3.67
C LYS A 165 10.58 -16.05 -3.66
N GLY A 166 9.39 -15.57 -4.03
CA GLY A 166 9.03 -14.15 -3.96
C GLY A 166 8.47 -13.77 -2.60
N GLU A 167 8.73 -12.54 -2.14
CA GLU A 167 8.01 -11.95 -1.02
C GLU A 167 6.69 -11.35 -1.53
N GLU A 168 5.53 -11.83 -1.05
CA GLU A 168 4.26 -11.17 -1.34
C GLU A 168 4.21 -9.82 -0.61
N THR A 169 4.07 -8.72 -1.34
CA THR A 169 3.98 -7.36 -0.77
C THR A 169 2.54 -6.87 -0.61
N SER A 170 1.61 -7.46 -1.36
CA SER A 170 0.17 -7.15 -1.29
C SER A 170 -0.69 -8.18 -2.01
N SER A 171 -1.94 -8.33 -1.55
CA SER A 171 -3.00 -8.96 -2.33
C SER A 171 -4.35 -8.25 -2.15
N SER A 172 -5.24 -8.41 -3.13
CA SER A 172 -6.60 -7.87 -3.09
C SER A 172 -7.57 -8.66 -3.97
N SER A 173 -8.87 -8.43 -3.75
CA SER A 173 -9.97 -8.98 -4.56
C SER A 173 -10.99 -7.90 -4.86
N VAL A 174 -11.38 -7.75 -6.12
CA VAL A 174 -12.35 -6.75 -6.60
C VAL A 174 -13.28 -7.41 -7.61
N GLY A 175 -14.55 -7.60 -7.22
CA GLY A 175 -15.49 -8.41 -7.99
C GLY A 175 -15.00 -9.87 -8.06
N SER A 176 -15.02 -10.45 -9.26
CA SER A 176 -14.48 -11.79 -9.54
C SER A 176 -12.96 -11.83 -9.73
N SER A 177 -12.28 -10.68 -9.85
CA SER A 177 -10.82 -10.65 -10.08
C SER A 177 -10.01 -10.51 -8.80
N SER A 178 -8.88 -11.22 -8.78
CA SER A 178 -7.85 -11.20 -7.75
C SER A 178 -6.59 -10.51 -8.26
N TYR A 179 -5.85 -9.88 -7.34
CA TYR A 179 -4.57 -9.23 -7.62
C TYR A 179 -3.56 -9.59 -6.54
N LYS A 180 -2.32 -9.84 -6.92
CA LYS A 180 -1.19 -10.08 -6.01
C LYS A 180 0.04 -9.32 -6.52
N SER A 181 0.89 -8.83 -5.63
CA SER A 181 2.20 -8.26 -5.99
C SER A 181 3.30 -8.97 -5.22
N PHE A 182 4.32 -9.43 -5.95
CA PHE A 182 5.51 -10.06 -5.38
C PHE A 182 6.75 -9.20 -5.65
N ARG A 183 7.76 -9.37 -4.80
CA ARG A 183 9.07 -8.71 -4.91
C ARG A 183 10.20 -9.71 -4.64
N TRP A 184 11.27 -9.56 -5.41
CA TRP A 184 12.57 -10.17 -5.16
C TRP A 184 13.57 -9.03 -4.96
N LYS A 185 14.22 -8.98 -3.80
CA LYS A 185 15.28 -8.02 -3.46
C LYS A 185 16.63 -8.62 -3.85
N GLY A 186 17.46 -7.88 -4.58
CA GLY A 186 18.82 -8.29 -4.93
C GLY A 186 19.87 -7.60 -4.05
N GLU A 187 21.08 -7.43 -4.57
CA GLU A 187 22.10 -6.61 -3.92
C GLU A 187 21.67 -5.15 -3.81
N LYS A 188 22.08 -4.49 -2.72
CA LYS A 188 21.91 -3.06 -2.45
C LYS A 188 20.42 -2.66 -2.49
N PHE A 189 20.01 -1.90 -3.52
CA PHE A 189 18.62 -1.46 -3.72
C PHE A 189 17.98 -2.09 -4.96
N SER A 190 18.64 -3.06 -5.60
CA SER A 190 18.08 -3.72 -6.79
C SER A 190 16.87 -4.57 -6.45
N PHE A 191 15.87 -4.60 -7.35
CA PHE A 191 14.71 -5.46 -7.19
C PHE A 191 14.06 -5.84 -8.52
N ILE A 192 13.37 -6.98 -8.51
CA ILE A 192 12.28 -7.29 -9.46
C ILE A 192 10.97 -7.19 -8.67
N SER A 193 9.93 -6.64 -9.30
CA SER A 193 8.56 -6.73 -8.79
C SER A 193 7.62 -7.16 -9.90
N VAL A 194 6.72 -8.09 -9.57
CA VAL A 194 5.77 -8.69 -10.52
C VAL A 194 4.38 -8.61 -9.94
N ARG A 195 3.44 -8.09 -10.73
CA ARG A 195 2.01 -8.05 -10.40
C ARG A 195 1.32 -9.18 -11.16
N PHE A 196 0.44 -9.85 -10.45
CA PHE A 196 -0.43 -10.89 -10.97
C PHE A 196 -1.86 -10.38 -10.93
N LYS A 197 -2.63 -10.72 -11.97
CA LYS A 197 -4.08 -10.65 -11.98
C LYS A 197 -4.58 -12.07 -12.25
N ASP A 198 -5.52 -12.57 -11.44
CA ASP A 198 -6.13 -13.89 -11.63
C ASP A 198 -5.05 -15.00 -11.76
N ASP A 199 -4.11 -14.96 -10.82
CA ASP A 199 -2.91 -15.80 -10.69
C ASP A 199 -1.98 -15.86 -11.93
N LYS A 200 -2.09 -14.87 -12.81
CA LYS A 200 -1.30 -14.73 -14.04
C LYS A 200 -0.56 -13.39 -14.07
N VAL A 201 0.72 -13.39 -14.50
CA VAL A 201 1.52 -12.16 -14.61
C VAL A 201 0.80 -11.15 -15.50
N SER A 202 0.48 -9.98 -14.93
CA SER A 202 -0.22 -8.89 -15.60
C SER A 202 0.69 -7.69 -15.86
N SER A 203 1.72 -7.48 -15.04
CA SER A 203 2.78 -6.50 -15.27
C SER A 203 4.03 -6.81 -14.45
N LYS A 204 5.18 -6.29 -14.90
CA LYS A 204 6.51 -6.49 -14.31
C LYS A 204 7.27 -5.16 -14.28
N SER A 205 8.11 -4.96 -13.28
CA SER A 205 9.05 -3.85 -13.20
C SER A 205 10.34 -4.28 -12.49
N GLN A 206 11.41 -3.51 -12.69
CA GLN A 206 12.70 -3.72 -12.05
C GLN A 206 13.39 -2.41 -11.74
N TYR A 207 14.34 -2.45 -10.83
CA TYR A 207 15.29 -1.37 -10.59
C TYR A 207 16.68 -1.95 -10.29
N GLY A 208 17.73 -1.25 -10.73
CA GLY A 208 19.12 -1.54 -10.37
C GLY A 208 19.71 -2.84 -10.95
N LEU A 209 19.03 -3.52 -11.87
CA LEU A 209 19.56 -4.72 -12.52
C LEU A 209 20.66 -4.40 -13.54
N LYS A 210 21.53 -5.40 -13.75
CA LYS A 210 22.49 -5.50 -14.85
C LYS A 210 22.06 -6.62 -15.79
#